data_AF-A0A7S2AD77-F1
#
_entry.id   AF-A0A7S2AD77-F1
#
_cell.length_a   1.000
_cell.length_b   1.000
_cell.length_c   1.000
_cell.angle_alpha   90.00
_cell.angle_beta   90.00
_cell.angle_gamma   90.00
#
_symmetry.space_group_name_H-M   'P 1'
#
loop_
_entity.id
_entity.type
_entity.pdbx_description
1 polymer ?
#
loop_
_entity_poly.entity_id
_entity_poly.type
_entity_poly.pdbx_seq_one_letter_code
_entity_poly.pdbx_strand_id
1 'polypeptide(L)'
;YPLIRKYAAELGKKVEVLGDLQGPKFRVAELAGDPVPLVEGEIFEFGLCKDDNDAIRPGRITMKPTIEQKALIRACQAGTVLLIEDGLMEVKVTEKVSDAELKVVVTRGGKLKARKGVNVPDVEIDCAALTEKDIEDAEYLLGLEPPCEYICVSFAQKGQDLQELIDIMD
;
A
#
# COMPACT_ATOMS: atom_id res chain seq x y z
N TYR A 1 -5.98 -25.46 -2.55
CA TYR A 1 -7.13 -25.06 -3.42
C TYR A 1 -7.84 -26.28 -4.03
N PRO A 2 -8.44 -27.17 -3.21
CA PRO A 2 -8.91 -28.47 -3.70
C PRO A 2 -10.13 -28.39 -4.63
N LEU A 3 -11.05 -27.47 -4.35
CA LEU A 3 -12.26 -27.29 -5.16
C LEU A 3 -11.95 -26.82 -6.58
N ILE A 4 -11.03 -25.86 -6.73
CA ILE A 4 -10.60 -25.35 -8.04
C ILE A 4 -10.04 -26.49 -8.89
N ARG A 5 -9.13 -27.30 -8.32
CA ARG A 5 -8.51 -28.43 -9.02
C ARG A 5 -9.52 -29.50 -9.40
N LYS A 6 -10.43 -29.84 -8.48
CA LYS A 6 -11.51 -30.81 -8.71
C LYS A 6 -12.35 -30.40 -9.93
N TYR A 7 -12.88 -29.18 -9.93
CA TYR A 7 -13.74 -28.72 -11.02
C TYR A 7 -12.99 -28.51 -12.33
N ALA A 8 -11.73 -28.07 -12.28
CA ALA A 8 -10.88 -27.99 -13.47
C ALA A 8 -10.72 -29.37 -14.13
N ALA A 9 -10.49 -30.42 -13.34
CA ALA A 9 -10.41 -31.79 -13.82
C ALA A 9 -11.74 -32.30 -14.38
N GLU A 10 -12.86 -32.08 -13.68
CA GLU A 10 -14.21 -32.46 -14.16
C GLU A 10 -14.55 -31.79 -15.51
N LEU A 11 -14.08 -30.57 -15.74
CA LEU A 11 -14.31 -29.81 -16.96
C LEU A 11 -13.25 -30.04 -18.05
N GLY A 12 -12.22 -30.87 -17.79
CA GLY A 12 -11.10 -31.08 -18.71
C GLY A 12 -10.32 -29.78 -19.01
N LYS A 13 -10.25 -28.85 -18.05
CA LYS A 13 -9.56 -27.57 -18.18
C LYS A 13 -8.25 -27.59 -17.39
N LYS A 14 -7.19 -27.04 -17.96
CA LYS A 14 -5.98 -26.70 -17.22
C LYS A 14 -6.19 -25.34 -16.54
N VAL A 15 -6.15 -25.31 -15.22
CA VAL A 15 -6.27 -24.10 -14.40
C VAL A 15 -5.06 -24.04 -13.47
N GLU A 16 -4.26 -22.99 -13.62
CA GLU A 16 -3.13 -22.67 -12.74
C GLU A 16 -3.61 -21.77 -11.60
N VAL A 17 -2.94 -21.85 -10.46
CA VAL A 17 -3.24 -21.10 -9.25
C VAL A 17 -2.10 -20.15 -8.96
N LEU A 18 -2.46 -18.92 -8.65
CA LEU A 18 -1.56 -17.84 -8.29
C LEU A 18 -1.86 -17.42 -6.85
N GLY A 19 -0.83 -17.43 -6.00
CA GLY A 19 -0.86 -16.78 -4.69
C GLY A 19 -0.43 -15.32 -4.82
N ASP A 20 -1.20 -14.40 -4.27
CA ASP A 20 -0.90 -12.97 -4.32
C ASP A 20 -0.47 -12.51 -2.93
N LEU A 21 0.83 -12.24 -2.76
CA LEU A 21 1.37 -11.72 -1.51
C LEU A 21 0.97 -10.26 -1.36
N GLN A 22 0.61 -9.92 -0.14
CA GLN A 22 -0.02 -8.65 0.17
C GLN A 22 0.92 -7.46 -0.01
N GLY A 23 2.18 -7.62 0.40
CA GLY A 23 3.16 -6.55 0.48
C GLY A 23 2.84 -5.47 1.52
N PRO A 24 3.66 -4.41 1.56
CA PRO A 24 3.47 -3.27 2.46
C PRO A 24 2.16 -2.52 2.13
N LYS A 25 1.33 -2.27 3.17
CA LYS A 25 0.06 -1.53 3.01
C LYS A 25 0.16 -0.10 3.52
N PHE A 26 0.09 0.84 2.59
CA PHE A 26 0.04 2.27 2.89
C PHE A 26 -1.41 2.74 2.95
N ARG A 27 -1.85 3.29 4.09
CA ARG A 27 -3.24 3.69 4.29
C ARG A 27 -3.35 4.97 5.09
N VAL A 28 -4.34 5.78 4.73
CA VAL A 28 -4.81 6.85 5.60
C VAL A 28 -5.30 6.26 6.93
N ALA A 29 -5.02 6.95 8.03
CA ALA A 29 -5.46 6.58 9.37
C ALA A 29 -6.96 6.86 9.55
N GLU A 30 -7.38 6.99 10.82
CA GLU A 30 -8.71 7.51 11.14
C GLU A 30 -8.81 8.98 10.74
N LEU A 31 -10.03 9.50 10.59
CA LEU A 31 -10.27 10.86 10.09
C LEU A 31 -11.24 11.62 10.99
N ALA A 32 -11.04 12.93 11.08
CA ALA A 32 -11.96 13.86 11.73
C ALA A 32 -13.22 14.04 10.86
N GLY A 33 -14.28 13.29 11.15
CA GLY A 33 -15.51 13.30 10.35
C GLY A 33 -15.35 12.51 9.06
N ASP A 34 -15.61 11.20 9.12
CA ASP A 34 -15.59 10.30 7.96
C ASP A 34 -16.99 10.27 7.28
N PRO A 35 -17.14 10.64 6.00
CA PRO A 35 -16.08 11.02 5.05
C PRO A 35 -15.65 12.50 5.11
N VAL A 36 -14.36 12.74 4.87
CA VAL A 36 -13.77 14.08 4.70
C VAL A 36 -13.85 14.47 3.22
N PRO A 37 -14.41 15.65 2.87
CA PRO A 37 -14.37 16.13 1.50
C PRO A 37 -12.95 16.61 1.15
N LEU A 38 -12.40 16.15 0.04
CA LEU A 38 -11.21 16.73 -0.58
C LEU A 38 -11.66 17.65 -1.70
N VAL A 39 -11.42 18.96 -1.56
CA VAL A 39 -11.78 19.96 -2.56
C VAL A 39 -10.56 20.29 -3.42
N GLU A 40 -10.69 20.25 -4.74
CA GLU A 40 -9.60 20.57 -5.66
C GLU A 40 -9.01 21.98 -5.38
N GLY A 41 -7.69 22.07 -5.33
CA GLY A 41 -6.95 23.28 -4.96
C GLY A 41 -6.79 23.52 -3.46
N GLU A 42 -7.48 22.75 -2.60
CA GLU A 42 -7.30 22.85 -1.14
C GLU A 42 -5.91 22.36 -0.72
N ILE A 43 -5.33 23.04 0.27
CA ILE A 43 -4.03 22.70 0.85
C ILE A 43 -4.26 22.20 2.28
N PHE A 44 -3.64 21.08 2.62
CA PHE A 44 -3.68 20.54 3.97
C PHE A 44 -2.37 19.81 4.33
N GLU A 45 -2.24 19.45 5.60
CA GLU A 45 -1.10 18.70 6.13
C GLU A 45 -1.31 17.18 5.97
N PHE A 46 -0.35 16.50 5.34
CA PHE A 46 -0.34 15.05 5.18
C PHE A 46 0.90 14.46 5.86
N GLY A 47 0.71 13.55 6.83
CA GLY A 47 1.85 13.06 7.61
C GLY A 47 1.60 11.82 8.42
N LEU A 48 2.45 11.56 9.41
CA LEU A 48 2.30 10.43 10.32
C LEU A 48 1.54 10.88 11.59
N CYS A 49 0.68 9.99 12.12
CA CYS A 49 0.05 10.22 13.42
C CYS A 49 1.11 10.25 14.52
N LYS A 50 0.99 11.21 15.44
CA LYS A 50 1.71 11.19 16.73
C LYS A 50 1.00 10.33 17.78
N ASP A 51 -0.32 10.41 17.80
CA ASP A 51 -1.22 9.66 18.66
C ASP A 51 -2.62 9.60 18.02
N ASP A 52 -3.59 8.97 18.70
CA ASP A 52 -4.94 8.80 18.19
C ASP A 52 -5.70 10.14 18.05
N ASN A 53 -5.38 11.14 18.85
CA ASN A 53 -6.01 12.47 18.74
C ASN A 53 -5.46 13.23 17.53
N ASP A 54 -4.17 13.05 17.21
CA ASP A 54 -3.55 13.63 16.02
C ASP A 54 -4.16 13.07 14.73
N ALA A 55 -4.59 11.80 14.73
CA ALA A 55 -5.25 11.18 13.59
C ALA A 55 -6.57 11.88 13.20
N ILE A 56 -7.30 12.40 14.19
CA ILE A 56 -8.59 13.06 14.02
C ILE A 56 -8.49 14.59 14.17
N ARG A 57 -7.31 15.18 13.91
CA ARG A 57 -7.14 16.63 13.93
C ARG A 57 -7.73 17.27 12.66
N PRO A 58 -8.66 18.25 12.76
CA PRO A 58 -9.18 18.94 11.58
C PRO A 58 -8.07 19.61 10.75
N GLY A 59 -8.20 19.57 9.42
CA GLY A 59 -7.23 20.16 8.50
C GLY A 59 -5.95 19.33 8.28
N ARG A 60 -5.94 18.09 8.77
CA ARG A 60 -4.82 17.15 8.64
C ARG A 60 -5.34 15.79 8.21
N ILE A 61 -4.59 15.11 7.37
CA ILE A 61 -4.78 13.70 7.03
C ILE A 61 -3.50 12.96 7.40
N THR A 62 -3.63 11.83 8.07
CA THR A 62 -2.47 11.12 8.57
C THR A 62 -2.42 9.67 8.13
N MET A 63 -1.27 9.06 8.35
CA MET A 63 -0.94 7.66 8.18
C MET A 63 -0.44 7.10 9.51
N LYS A 64 -0.55 5.79 9.75
CA LYS A 64 0.01 5.20 10.97
C LYS A 64 1.54 5.24 10.91
N PRO A 65 2.25 5.39 12.04
CA PRO A 65 3.72 5.50 12.06
C PRO A 65 4.44 4.15 11.96
N THR A 66 4.02 3.26 11.04
CA THR A 66 4.70 1.98 10.77
C THR A 66 6.02 2.22 10.01
N ILE A 67 6.88 1.19 9.93
CA ILE A 67 8.18 1.29 9.27
C ILE A 67 8.02 1.68 7.78
N GLU A 68 7.06 1.05 7.10
CA GLU A 68 6.76 1.22 5.69
C GLU A 68 6.19 2.62 5.44
N GLN A 69 5.19 3.05 6.23
CA GLN A 69 4.58 4.36 6.07
C GLN A 69 5.56 5.50 6.37
N LYS A 70 6.51 5.31 7.31
CA LYS A 70 7.64 6.22 7.50
C LYS A 70 8.55 6.28 6.28
N ALA A 71 8.83 5.13 5.64
CA ALA A 71 9.61 5.11 4.41
C ALA A 71 8.91 5.88 3.28
N LEU A 72 7.60 5.70 3.11
CA LEU A 72 6.80 6.44 2.11
C LEU A 72 6.89 7.95 2.29
N ILE A 73 6.65 8.46 3.51
CA ILE A 73 6.69 9.92 3.76
C ILE A 73 8.11 10.47 3.57
N ARG A 74 9.15 9.72 3.98
CA ARG A 74 10.55 10.13 3.78
C ARG A 74 10.93 10.21 2.30
N ALA A 75 10.42 9.30 1.48
CA ALA A 75 10.69 9.25 0.05
C ALA A 75 9.96 10.36 -0.74
N CYS A 76 8.88 10.91 -0.18
CA CYS A 76 8.16 12.03 -0.78
C CYS A 76 8.97 13.34 -0.75
N GLN A 77 8.86 14.12 -1.83
CA GLN A 77 9.48 15.44 -2.00
C GLN A 77 8.50 16.39 -2.69
N ALA A 78 8.80 17.69 -2.72
CA ALA A 78 7.97 18.64 -3.46
C ALA A 78 7.84 18.19 -4.93
N GLY A 79 6.60 18.10 -5.40
CA GLY A 79 6.26 17.56 -6.71
C GLY A 79 5.78 16.10 -6.72
N THR A 80 6.04 15.31 -5.67
CA THR A 80 5.56 13.92 -5.57
C THR A 80 4.03 13.87 -5.62
N VAL A 81 3.49 12.92 -6.38
CA VAL A 81 2.05 12.65 -6.48
C VAL A 81 1.69 11.48 -5.58
N LEU A 82 0.68 11.69 -4.72
CA LEU A 82 0.06 10.66 -3.89
C LEU A 82 -1.32 10.35 -4.47
N LEU A 83 -1.50 9.10 -4.89
CA LEU A 83 -2.77 8.55 -5.33
C LEU A 83 -3.50 7.97 -4.12
N ILE A 84 -4.75 8.35 -3.91
CA ILE A 84 -5.57 7.90 -2.80
C ILE A 84 -6.75 7.12 -3.36
N GLU A 85 -7.03 5.95 -2.76
CA GLU A 85 -8.09 5.03 -3.20
C GLU A 85 -7.94 4.69 -4.69
N ASP A 86 -6.84 4.03 -5.03
CA ASP A 86 -6.52 3.56 -6.40
C ASP A 86 -6.55 4.67 -7.46
N GLY A 87 -6.23 5.91 -7.06
CA GLY A 87 -6.18 7.09 -7.94
C GLY A 87 -7.55 7.75 -8.18
N LEU A 88 -8.58 7.35 -7.44
CA LEU A 88 -9.87 8.05 -7.42
C LEU A 88 -9.70 9.49 -6.93
N MET A 89 -8.81 9.69 -5.95
CA MET A 89 -8.39 10.98 -5.43
C MET A 89 -6.87 11.13 -5.61
N GLU A 90 -6.42 12.37 -5.70
CA GLU A 90 -5.01 12.68 -5.95
C GLU A 90 -4.63 13.96 -5.21
N VAL A 91 -3.47 13.92 -4.56
CA VAL A 91 -2.82 15.10 -3.99
C VAL A 91 -1.37 15.18 -4.46
N LYS A 92 -0.85 16.40 -4.55
CA LYS A 92 0.53 16.65 -4.91
C LYS A 92 1.25 17.37 -3.78
N VAL A 93 2.43 16.89 -3.41
CA VAL A 93 3.27 17.51 -2.40
C VAL A 93 3.72 18.88 -2.88
N THR A 94 3.39 19.92 -2.12
CA THR A 94 3.87 21.29 -2.35
C THR A 94 5.14 21.58 -1.57
N GLU A 95 5.29 20.97 -0.39
CA GLU A 95 6.43 21.19 0.51
C GLU A 95 6.67 19.96 1.39
N LYS A 96 7.95 19.56 1.56
CA LYS A 96 8.34 18.59 2.59
C LYS A 96 8.69 19.35 3.87
N VAL A 97 7.79 19.31 4.86
CA VAL A 97 7.96 20.06 6.12
C VAL A 97 8.92 19.34 7.05
N SER A 98 8.89 18.00 7.07
CA SER A 98 9.84 17.15 7.79
C SER A 98 9.81 15.71 7.24
N ASP A 99 10.57 14.80 7.84
CA ASP A 99 10.51 13.37 7.52
C ASP A 99 9.22 12.66 7.99
N ALA A 100 8.32 13.38 8.67
CA ALA A 100 7.02 12.88 9.12
C ALA A 100 5.84 13.73 8.60
N GLU A 101 6.12 14.78 7.81
CA GLU A 101 5.14 15.82 7.51
C GLU A 101 5.32 16.42 6.11
N LEU A 102 4.22 16.51 5.36
CA LEU A 102 4.13 17.10 4.04
C LEU A 102 3.02 18.16 4.04
N LYS A 103 3.17 19.21 3.24
CA LYS A 103 2.02 19.98 2.74
C LYS A 103 1.69 19.49 1.36
N VAL A 104 0.41 19.28 1.11
CA VAL A 104 -0.10 18.79 -0.17
C VAL A 104 -1.23 19.68 -0.66
N VAL A 105 -1.39 19.76 -1.98
CA VAL A 105 -2.53 20.36 -2.64
C VAL A 105 -3.36 19.27 -3.30
N VAL A 106 -4.68 19.34 -3.18
CA VAL A 106 -5.59 18.43 -3.88
C VAL A 106 -5.58 18.74 -5.37
N THR A 107 -5.15 17.77 -6.18
CA THR A 107 -5.20 17.84 -7.65
C THR A 107 -6.38 17.08 -8.23
N ARG A 108 -6.94 16.13 -7.47
CA ARG A 108 -8.23 15.47 -7.78
C ARG A 108 -9.01 15.24 -6.49
N GLY A 109 -10.13 15.95 -6.36
CA GLY A 109 -11.01 15.90 -5.19
C GLY A 109 -11.86 14.63 -5.08
N GLY A 110 -12.58 14.50 -3.97
CA GLY A 110 -13.42 13.34 -3.70
C GLY A 110 -13.92 13.28 -2.25
N LYS A 111 -14.44 12.12 -1.86
CA LYS A 111 -14.87 11.85 -0.48
C LYS A 111 -13.93 10.82 0.15
N LEU A 112 -12.97 11.30 0.92
CA LEU A 112 -11.99 10.45 1.58
C LEU A 112 -12.62 9.79 2.82
N LYS A 113 -12.53 8.46 2.88
CA LYS A 113 -12.88 7.69 4.07
C LYS A 113 -11.63 7.23 4.82
N ALA A 114 -11.78 6.80 6.06
CA ALA A 114 -10.67 6.22 6.82
C ALA A 114 -10.13 4.95 6.13
N ARG A 115 -8.85 4.63 6.37
CA ARG A 115 -8.20 3.37 5.94
C ARG A 115 -8.10 3.15 4.43
N LYS A 116 -8.28 4.21 3.62
CA LYS A 116 -8.09 4.17 2.18
C LYS A 116 -6.62 4.05 1.82
N GLY A 117 -6.35 3.30 0.75
CA GLY A 117 -4.99 3.04 0.25
C GLY A 117 -4.34 4.31 -0.28
N VAL A 118 -3.02 4.40 -0.13
CA VAL A 118 -2.19 5.50 -0.63
C VAL A 118 -1.07 4.91 -1.47
N ASN A 119 -0.88 5.36 -2.71
CA ASN A 119 0.18 4.88 -3.59
C ASN A 119 1.01 6.08 -4.09
N VAL A 120 2.32 5.88 -4.26
CA VAL A 120 3.25 6.88 -4.80
C VAL A 120 3.98 6.27 -6.01
N PRO A 121 3.43 6.40 -7.23
CA PRO A 121 3.93 5.66 -8.40
C PRO A 121 5.32 6.10 -8.86
N ASP A 122 5.67 7.37 -8.65
CA ASP A 122 6.89 7.98 -9.20
C ASP A 122 8.08 8.00 -8.22
N VAL A 123 8.00 7.24 -7.12
CA VAL A 123 8.98 7.29 -6.03
C VAL A 123 9.35 5.88 -5.57
N GLU A 124 10.67 5.63 -5.49
CA GLU A 124 11.19 4.43 -4.83
C GLU A 124 11.04 4.57 -3.31
N ILE A 125 10.40 3.59 -2.67
CA ILE A 125 10.19 3.54 -1.23
C ILE A 125 11.24 2.59 -0.65
N ASP A 126 12.09 3.10 0.24
CA ASP A 126 13.09 2.29 0.93
C ASP A 126 12.45 1.45 2.05
N CYS A 127 11.71 0.41 1.66
CA CYS A 127 11.19 -0.63 2.55
C CYS A 127 11.23 -2.00 1.86
N ALA A 128 11.20 -3.07 2.64
CA ALA A 128 11.08 -4.42 2.10
C ALA A 128 9.76 -4.58 1.33
N ALA A 129 9.82 -5.25 0.18
CA ALA A 129 8.63 -5.61 -0.59
C ALA A 129 7.83 -6.75 0.08
N LEU A 130 8.53 -7.61 0.83
CA LEU A 130 7.92 -8.65 1.65
C LEU A 130 7.82 -8.18 3.10
N THR A 131 6.62 -8.28 3.66
CA THR A 131 6.41 -8.15 5.12
C THR A 131 6.63 -9.50 5.80
N GLU A 132 6.80 -9.52 7.13
CA GLU A 132 6.86 -10.78 7.90
C GLU A 132 5.67 -11.70 7.58
N LYS A 133 4.48 -11.12 7.44
CA LYS A 133 3.26 -11.82 7.05
C LYS A 133 3.33 -12.38 5.61
N ASP A 134 3.99 -11.68 4.69
CA ASP A 134 4.15 -12.16 3.32
C ASP A 134 5.10 -13.36 3.25
N ILE A 135 6.11 -13.39 4.12
CA ILE A 135 7.01 -14.55 4.26
C ILE A 135 6.22 -15.76 4.79
N GLU A 136 5.43 -15.58 5.85
CA GLU A 136 4.54 -16.65 6.38
C GLU A 136 3.52 -17.13 5.32
N ASP A 137 2.93 -16.21 4.56
CA ASP A 137 2.00 -16.55 3.48
C ASP A 137 2.71 -17.31 2.35
N ALA A 138 3.93 -16.91 1.98
CA ALA A 138 4.73 -17.59 0.96
C ALA A 138 5.07 -19.01 1.38
N GLU A 139 5.57 -19.20 2.61
CA GLU A 139 5.85 -20.52 3.19
C GLU A 139 4.59 -21.40 3.22
N TYR A 140 3.44 -20.82 3.61
CA TYR A 140 2.16 -21.52 3.58
C TYR A 140 1.79 -21.96 2.17
N LEU A 141 1.89 -21.07 1.18
CA LEU A 141 1.56 -21.33 -0.21
C LEU A 141 2.45 -22.42 -0.84
N LEU A 142 3.74 -22.41 -0.50
CA LEU A 142 4.74 -23.41 -0.92
C LEU A 142 4.50 -24.76 -0.25
N GLY A 143 4.01 -24.78 0.99
CA GLY A 143 3.70 -26.00 1.73
C GLY A 143 2.39 -26.70 1.33
N LEU A 144 1.62 -26.14 0.39
CA LEU A 144 0.39 -26.76 -0.11
C LEU A 144 0.71 -27.95 -1.03
N GLU A 145 -0.20 -28.93 -1.07
CA GLU A 145 -0.07 -30.10 -1.95
C GLU A 145 -1.21 -30.15 -2.99
N PRO A 146 -0.92 -29.91 -4.29
CA PRO A 146 0.32 -29.35 -4.84
C PRO A 146 0.46 -27.83 -4.51
N PRO A 147 1.69 -27.27 -4.57
CA PRO A 147 1.90 -25.84 -4.39
C PRO A 147 1.26 -25.03 -5.52
N CYS A 148 1.20 -23.71 -5.34
CA CYS A 148 0.69 -22.83 -6.38
C CYS A 148 1.73 -22.70 -7.49
N GLU A 149 1.28 -22.55 -8.73
CA GLU A 149 2.19 -22.40 -9.88
C GLU A 149 2.89 -21.03 -9.88
N TYR A 150 2.27 -20.01 -9.30
CA TYR A 150 2.85 -18.67 -9.24
C TYR A 150 2.65 -18.03 -7.87
N ILE A 151 3.62 -17.22 -7.47
CA ILE A 151 3.50 -16.29 -6.34
C ILE A 151 3.78 -14.89 -6.89
N CYS A 152 2.86 -13.96 -6.64
CA CYS A 152 3.03 -12.54 -6.99
C CYS A 152 3.51 -11.76 -5.78
N VAL A 153 4.48 -10.88 -6.00
CA VAL A 153 5.01 -9.95 -4.99
C VAL A 153 4.42 -8.57 -5.27
N SER A 154 3.57 -8.11 -4.37
CA SER A 154 3.05 -6.74 -4.42
C SER A 154 4.16 -5.72 -4.08
N PHE A 155 4.09 -4.54 -4.69
CA PHE A 155 4.99 -3.40 -4.45
C PHE A 155 6.48 -3.65 -4.74
N ALA A 156 6.84 -4.66 -5.53
CA ALA A 156 8.22 -4.82 -6.01
C ALA A 156 8.62 -3.64 -6.92
N GLN A 157 9.74 -2.99 -6.61
CA GLN A 157 10.29 -1.83 -7.32
C GLN A 157 11.65 -2.12 -7.95
N LYS A 158 12.43 -3.03 -7.37
CA LYS A 158 13.78 -3.41 -7.83
C LYS A 158 13.93 -4.93 -7.90
N GLY A 159 14.87 -5.41 -8.71
CA GLY A 159 15.12 -6.85 -8.86
C GLY A 159 15.46 -7.56 -7.54
N GLN A 160 16.08 -6.85 -6.60
CA GLN A 160 16.38 -7.37 -5.26
C GLN A 160 15.12 -7.76 -4.48
N ASP A 161 14.00 -7.07 -4.70
CA ASP A 161 12.73 -7.36 -4.02
C ASP A 161 12.19 -8.74 -4.41
N LEU A 162 12.47 -9.18 -5.65
CA LEU A 162 12.11 -10.51 -6.12
C LEU A 162 13.12 -11.57 -5.67
N GLN A 163 14.40 -11.20 -5.59
CA GLN A 163 15.45 -12.11 -5.13
C GLN A 163 15.19 -12.59 -3.71
N GLU A 164 14.69 -11.72 -2.82
CA GLU A 164 14.32 -12.09 -1.45
C GLU A 164 13.27 -13.21 -1.41
N LEU A 165 12.25 -13.17 -2.28
CA LEU A 165 11.28 -14.26 -2.37
C LEU A 165 11.92 -15.52 -2.97
N ILE A 166 12.74 -15.39 -4.00
CA ILE A 166 13.42 -16.53 -4.64
C ILE A 166 14.28 -17.28 -3.60
N ASP A 167 15.02 -16.55 -2.77
CA ASP A 167 15.85 -17.12 -1.71
C ASP A 167 15.02 -17.86 -0.64
N ILE A 168 13.74 -17.50 -0.44
CA ILE A 168 12.79 -18.22 0.44
C ILE A 168 12.22 -19.47 -0.26
N MET A 169 12.10 -19.44 -1.59
CA MET A 169 11.56 -20.53 -2.39
C MET A 169 12.55 -21.68 -2.62
N ASP A 170 13.86 -21.41 -2.57
CA ASP A 170 14.95 -22.37 -2.75
C ASP A 170 15.28 -23.16 -1.46
#